data_AF-A0A9P8QBU5-F1
#
_entry.id   AF-A0A9P8QBU5-F1
#
_cell.length_a   1.000
_cell.length_b   1.000
_cell.length_c   1.000
_cell.angle_alpha   90.00
_cell.angle_beta   90.00
_cell.angle_gamma   90.00
#
_symmetry.space_group_name_H-M   'P 1'
#
loop_
_entity.id
_entity.type
_entity.pdbx_description
1 polymer ?
#
loop_
_entity_poly.entity_id
_entity_poly.type
_entity_poly.pdbx_seq_one_letter_code
_entity_poly.pdbx_strand_id
1 'polypeptide(L)'
;MCSQHLEHPQPTKATAASTTFPSISLVSPTLTPSTLSHTAPSPIPVNTSNEPSTTRELLPATLPIVKCLARARIPTTQGTEIFLHLYSNNIDNKEHLAIVFGDKIRSKTLYQRVEGETQQDRMTRGAYVGKLRPGRVIADEDDITGETIQFDSNGEVVQPSRDATLVRIHSECYTGETAWSARCDCGEQFDEAGRLMGEDGAGCIVYLRQEGRGIGLGEKLKAYNLQDLGADTVQANLMLRHPADGRSFGLATAILLDLGLTEIKLLTNNPDKIVAVEGKERQVKVVERVPMIPLAWREQEGGIKSKEVDGYLRTKIERMGHLLSKPLNI
;
A
#
# COMPACT_ATOMS: atom_id res chain seq x y z
N MET A 1 71.46 -16.30 -45.78
CA MET A 1 70.68 -17.55 -45.76
C MET A 1 70.36 -17.88 -44.31
N CYS A 2 69.07 -18.09 -44.00
CA CYS A 2 68.51 -18.68 -42.76
C CYS A 2 68.80 -17.94 -41.43
N SER A 3 67.89 -17.84 -40.46
CA SER A 3 66.54 -18.37 -40.29
C SER A 3 65.81 -17.48 -39.28
N GLN A 4 64.50 -17.33 -39.47
CA GLN A 4 63.59 -16.74 -38.51
C GLN A 4 63.34 -17.74 -37.36
N HIS A 5 63.46 -17.28 -36.11
CA HIS A 5 62.80 -17.90 -34.97
C HIS A 5 61.86 -16.88 -34.33
N LEU A 6 60.56 -17.14 -34.48
CA LEU A 6 59.49 -16.50 -33.73
C LEU A 6 59.43 -17.15 -32.34
N GLU A 7 59.77 -16.38 -31.29
CA GLU A 7 59.47 -16.75 -29.90
C GLU A 7 58.13 -16.17 -29.49
N HIS A 8 57.22 -17.03 -29.02
CA HIS A 8 55.98 -16.63 -28.36
C HIS A 8 56.28 -16.17 -26.92
N PRO A 9 55.82 -14.99 -26.48
CA PRO A 9 55.94 -14.59 -25.08
C PRO A 9 54.91 -15.32 -24.20
N GLN A 10 55.38 -15.86 -23.07
CA GLN A 10 54.55 -16.46 -22.03
C GLN A 10 53.66 -15.42 -21.31
N PRO A 11 52.49 -15.81 -20.76
CA PRO A 11 51.58 -14.89 -20.09
C PRO A 11 52.13 -14.42 -18.73
N THR A 12 52.20 -13.11 -18.57
CA THR A 12 52.57 -12.44 -17.32
C THR A 12 51.44 -12.58 -16.28
N LYS A 13 51.81 -12.96 -15.05
CA LYS A 13 50.93 -13.00 -13.88
C LYS A 13 50.43 -11.60 -13.55
N ALA A 14 49.12 -11.38 -13.62
CA ALA A 14 48.49 -10.16 -13.11
C ALA A 14 48.44 -10.18 -11.57
N THR A 15 49.10 -9.21 -10.96
CA THR A 15 49.07 -8.90 -9.53
C THR A 15 47.71 -8.32 -9.15
N ALA A 16 47.05 -8.93 -8.16
CA ALA A 16 45.78 -8.44 -7.62
C ALA A 16 45.99 -7.11 -6.87
N ALA A 17 45.46 -6.02 -7.41
CA ALA A 17 45.36 -4.74 -6.72
C ALA A 17 44.15 -4.77 -5.78
N SER A 18 44.42 -4.79 -4.47
CA SER A 18 43.46 -4.55 -3.40
C SER A 18 42.89 -3.14 -3.52
N THR A 19 41.66 -3.01 -4.01
CA THR A 19 40.89 -1.76 -3.97
C THR A 19 40.15 -1.66 -2.64
N THR A 20 40.73 -0.89 -1.73
CA THR A 20 40.05 -0.44 -0.49
C THR A 20 39.07 0.67 -0.85
N PHE A 21 37.78 0.43 -0.69
CA PHE A 21 36.76 1.48 -0.77
C PHE A 21 36.79 2.32 0.52
N PRO A 22 36.81 3.66 0.44
CA PRO A 22 36.73 4.50 1.64
C PRO A 22 35.32 4.42 2.25
N SER A 23 35.26 4.30 3.58
CA SER A 23 34.03 4.28 4.36
C SER A 23 33.27 5.61 4.22
N ILE A 24 32.12 5.58 3.57
CA ILE A 24 31.19 6.71 3.55
C ILE A 24 30.40 6.68 4.87
N SER A 25 30.48 7.74 5.65
CA SER A 25 29.69 7.94 6.87
C SER A 25 28.20 7.98 6.53
N LEU A 26 27.44 6.95 6.93
CA LEU A 26 25.98 6.87 6.82
C LEU A 26 25.31 7.52 8.04
N VAL A 27 25.49 8.84 8.22
CA VAL A 27 24.69 9.59 9.19
C VAL A 27 23.88 10.64 8.44
N SER A 28 22.70 10.24 7.99
CA SER A 28 21.65 11.18 7.65
C SER A 28 21.16 11.85 8.94
N PRO A 29 20.97 13.18 8.99
CA PRO A 29 20.32 13.80 10.12
C PRO A 29 18.83 13.42 10.09
N THR A 30 18.42 12.51 10.97
CA THR A 30 17.01 12.25 11.24
C THR A 30 16.47 13.43 12.06
N LEU A 31 15.79 14.36 11.41
CA LEU A 31 14.87 15.27 12.10
C LEU A 31 13.65 14.45 12.51
N THR A 32 13.67 13.94 13.74
CA THR A 32 12.52 13.30 14.38
C THR A 32 11.55 14.41 14.81
N PRO A 33 10.29 14.45 14.33
CA PRO A 33 9.30 15.31 14.96
C PRO A 33 9.02 14.78 16.36
N SER A 34 9.04 15.67 17.35
CA SER A 34 8.55 15.41 18.69
C SER A 34 7.11 14.90 18.64
N THR A 35 6.78 13.96 19.54
CA THR A 35 5.45 13.37 19.75
C THR A 35 4.41 14.45 20.06
N LEU A 36 3.84 15.03 19.01
CA LEU A 36 2.60 15.78 19.09
C LEU A 36 1.48 14.75 19.25
N SER A 37 0.71 14.86 20.32
CA SER A 37 -0.55 14.12 20.49
C SER A 37 -1.53 14.59 19.41
N HIS A 38 -1.54 13.90 18.28
CA HIS A 38 -2.46 14.14 17.19
C HIS A 38 -3.75 13.36 17.47
N THR A 39 -4.85 14.08 17.71
CA THR A 39 -6.15 13.46 17.96
C THR A 39 -6.61 12.74 16.70
N ALA A 40 -6.91 11.44 16.80
CA ALA A 40 -7.41 10.66 15.67
C ALA A 40 -8.77 11.22 15.19
N PRO A 41 -9.03 11.29 13.87
CA PRO A 41 -10.31 11.76 13.35
C PRO A 41 -11.46 10.84 13.78
N SER A 42 -12.59 11.42 14.16
CA SER A 42 -13.76 10.67 14.60
C SER A 42 -14.36 9.86 13.44
N PRO A 43 -14.59 8.54 13.61
CA PRO A 43 -15.30 7.73 12.62
C PRO A 43 -16.74 8.20 12.43
N ILE A 44 -17.23 8.11 11.20
CA ILE A 44 -18.60 8.47 10.82
C ILE A 44 -19.30 7.19 10.33
N PRO A 45 -20.42 6.77 10.92
CA PRO A 45 -21.17 5.61 10.45
C PRO A 45 -21.52 5.74 8.98
N VAL A 46 -21.27 4.69 8.21
CA VAL A 46 -21.67 4.63 6.80
C VAL A 46 -22.98 3.86 6.74
N ASN A 47 -24.05 4.57 6.40
CA ASN A 47 -25.35 3.96 6.16
C ASN A 47 -25.53 3.82 4.65
N THR A 48 -25.02 2.73 4.07
CA THR A 48 -25.33 2.38 2.70
C THR A 48 -26.73 1.77 2.67
N SER A 49 -27.77 2.63 2.67
CA SER A 49 -29.13 2.19 2.36
C SER A 49 -29.14 1.33 1.09
N ASN A 50 -30.08 0.39 0.96
CA ASN A 50 -30.27 -0.42 -0.25
C ASN A 50 -30.72 0.41 -1.47
N GLU A 51 -30.58 1.73 -1.41
CA GLU A 51 -30.91 2.63 -2.52
C GLU A 51 -29.98 2.33 -3.72
N PRO A 52 -30.56 2.22 -4.93
CA PRO A 52 -29.79 2.00 -6.13
C PRO A 52 -28.80 3.16 -6.33
N SER A 53 -27.52 2.83 -6.28
CA SER A 53 -26.44 3.74 -6.67
C SER A 53 -26.05 3.39 -8.09
N THR A 54 -26.21 4.34 -9.01
CA THR A 54 -25.73 4.21 -10.40
C THR A 54 -24.24 3.81 -10.46
N THR A 55 -23.44 4.31 -9.53
CA THR A 55 -22.03 3.92 -9.35
C THR A 55 -21.86 2.44 -9.01
N ARG A 56 -22.75 1.86 -8.19
CA ARG A 56 -22.70 0.43 -7.82
C ARG A 56 -23.10 -0.48 -8.97
N GLU A 57 -24.08 -0.08 -9.78
CA GLU A 57 -24.52 -0.86 -10.95
C GLU A 57 -23.43 -1.01 -12.02
N LEU A 58 -22.54 -0.01 -12.12
CA LEU A 58 -21.39 -0.01 -13.03
C LEU A 58 -20.21 -0.88 -12.54
N LEU A 59 -20.26 -1.40 -11.32
CA LEU A 59 -19.20 -2.27 -10.81
C LEU A 59 -19.24 -3.65 -11.48
N PRO A 60 -18.06 -4.27 -11.72
CA PRO A 60 -18.00 -5.61 -12.27
C PRO A 60 -18.71 -6.61 -11.36
N ALA A 61 -19.43 -7.57 -11.96
CA ALA A 61 -20.14 -8.61 -11.21
C ALA A 61 -19.19 -9.59 -10.53
N THR A 62 -18.04 -9.86 -11.16
CA THR A 62 -17.01 -10.76 -10.64
C THR A 62 -15.81 -9.96 -10.15
N LEU A 63 -15.28 -10.35 -8.99
CA LEU A 63 -14.04 -9.79 -8.47
C LEU A 63 -12.82 -10.45 -9.14
N PRO A 64 -11.70 -9.73 -9.26
CA PRO A 64 -10.42 -10.31 -9.65
C PRO A 64 -10.02 -11.46 -8.73
N ILE A 65 -9.29 -12.42 -9.28
CA ILE A 65 -8.66 -13.49 -8.50
C ILE A 65 -7.30 -12.96 -8.04
N VAL A 66 -7.05 -13.06 -6.74
CA VAL A 66 -5.77 -12.67 -6.13
C VAL A 66 -5.15 -13.84 -5.38
N LYS A 67 -3.82 -13.85 -5.32
CA LYS A 67 -3.06 -14.83 -4.54
C LYS A 67 -1.94 -14.14 -3.79
N CYS A 68 -1.90 -14.29 -2.47
CA CYS A 68 -0.78 -13.82 -1.68
C CYS A 68 0.42 -14.76 -1.90
N LEU A 69 1.46 -14.25 -2.55
CA LEU A 69 2.66 -14.99 -2.91
C LEU A 69 3.62 -15.12 -1.73
N ALA A 70 3.79 -14.03 -0.97
CA ALA A 70 4.75 -13.98 0.11
C ALA A 70 4.30 -13.01 1.21
N ARG A 71 4.75 -13.26 2.44
CA ARG A 71 4.63 -12.35 3.59
C ARG A 71 5.98 -12.19 4.28
N ALA A 72 6.31 -10.97 4.68
CA ALA A 72 7.50 -10.72 5.48
C ALA A 72 7.23 -9.71 6.60
N ARG A 73 7.84 -9.95 7.77
CA ARG A 73 7.86 -9.01 8.90
C ARG A 73 8.82 -7.87 8.60
N ILE A 74 8.35 -6.64 8.72
CA ILE A 74 9.12 -5.41 8.61
C ILE A 74 9.19 -4.77 10.01
N PRO A 75 10.38 -4.80 10.66
CA PRO A 75 10.57 -4.06 11.90
C PRO A 75 10.39 -2.57 11.67
N THR A 76 9.66 -1.89 12.57
CA THR A 76 9.48 -0.44 12.55
C THR A 76 10.18 0.22 13.74
N THR A 77 10.44 1.51 13.64
CA THR A 77 11.00 2.32 14.74
C THR A 77 9.96 2.70 15.79
N GLN A 78 8.67 2.59 15.48
CA GLN A 78 7.55 2.98 16.34
C GLN A 78 7.03 1.83 17.22
N GLY A 79 7.67 0.65 17.16
CA GLY A 79 7.35 -0.51 18.00
C GLY A 79 6.28 -1.43 17.41
N THR A 80 5.31 -0.92 16.65
CA THR A 80 4.30 -1.75 15.98
C THR A 80 4.91 -2.52 14.82
N GLU A 81 4.80 -3.85 14.86
CA GLU A 81 5.28 -4.70 13.78
C GLU A 81 4.38 -4.57 12.55
N ILE A 82 5.02 -4.45 11.38
CA ILE A 82 4.33 -4.44 10.09
C ILE A 82 4.62 -5.75 9.37
N PHE A 83 3.65 -6.25 8.62
CA PHE A 83 3.81 -7.38 7.71
C PHE A 83 3.39 -6.97 6.30
N LEU A 84 4.32 -7.08 5.37
CA LEU A 84 4.04 -6.89 3.95
C LEU A 84 3.55 -8.20 3.36
N HIS A 85 2.40 -8.15 2.71
CA HIS A 85 1.83 -9.24 1.93
C HIS A 85 1.89 -8.87 0.46
N LEU A 86 2.57 -9.68 -0.35
CA LEU A 86 2.71 -9.48 -1.79
C LEU A 86 1.67 -10.31 -2.54
N TYR A 87 0.89 -9.68 -3.41
CA TYR A 87 -0.21 -10.29 -4.14
C TYR A 87 0.06 -10.31 -5.64
N SER A 88 -0.18 -11.44 -6.30
CA SER A 88 -0.44 -11.50 -7.74
C SER A 88 -1.93 -11.50 -8.03
N ASN A 89 -2.28 -11.27 -9.29
CA ASN A 89 -3.66 -11.20 -9.74
C ASN A 89 -3.82 -11.65 -11.21
N ASN A 90 -5.07 -11.73 -11.68
CA ASN A 90 -5.40 -12.17 -13.05
C ASN A 90 -5.86 -11.05 -14.00
N ILE A 91 -5.83 -9.79 -13.57
CA ILE A 91 -6.29 -8.65 -14.38
C ILE A 91 -5.14 -7.80 -14.93
N ASP A 92 -3.96 -7.86 -14.30
CA ASP A 92 -2.74 -7.24 -14.78
C ASP A 92 -1.49 -8.07 -14.40
N ASN A 93 -0.33 -7.64 -14.89
CA ASN A 93 0.96 -8.29 -14.63
C ASN A 93 1.73 -7.65 -13.46
N LYS A 94 1.06 -6.89 -12.60
CA LYS A 94 1.69 -6.21 -11.48
C LYS A 94 1.46 -6.98 -10.19
N GLU A 95 2.44 -6.89 -9.32
CA GLU A 95 2.27 -7.33 -7.94
C GLU A 95 1.70 -6.18 -7.11
N HIS A 96 0.78 -6.47 -6.19
CA HIS A 96 0.20 -5.48 -5.29
C HIS A 96 0.56 -5.81 -3.85
N LEU A 97 0.41 -4.85 -2.94
CA LEU A 97 0.82 -5.04 -1.56
C LEU A 97 -0.36 -4.84 -0.61
N ALA A 98 -0.35 -5.59 0.49
CA ALA A 98 -1.08 -5.21 1.69
C ALA A 98 -0.08 -5.04 2.85
N ILE A 99 -0.06 -3.85 3.42
CA ILE A 99 0.74 -3.48 4.59
C ILE A 99 -0.15 -3.68 5.81
N VAL A 100 0.12 -4.73 6.56
CA VAL A 100 -0.67 -5.12 7.73
C VAL A 100 0.06 -4.70 8.99
N PHE A 101 -0.63 -3.99 9.89
CA PHE A 101 -0.12 -3.62 11.21
C PHE A 101 -0.59 -4.68 12.21
N GLY A 102 0.36 -5.24 12.95
CA GLY A 102 0.13 -6.42 13.80
C GLY A 102 0.16 -7.75 13.02
N ASP A 103 0.01 -8.86 13.74
CA ASP A 103 0.20 -10.23 13.21
C ASP A 103 -1.10 -11.06 13.12
N LYS A 104 -2.23 -10.45 13.51
CA LYS A 104 -3.54 -11.12 13.61
C LYS A 104 -4.29 -11.22 12.29
N ILE A 105 -3.88 -10.48 11.25
CA ILE A 105 -4.49 -10.54 9.92
C ILE A 105 -3.71 -11.53 9.06
N ARG A 106 -4.40 -12.55 8.56
CA ARG A 106 -3.78 -13.65 7.81
C ARG A 106 -4.43 -13.79 6.45
N SER A 107 -3.63 -13.96 5.41
CA SER A 107 -4.14 -14.23 4.06
C SER A 107 -4.61 -15.68 3.91
N LYS A 108 -5.82 -15.90 3.41
CA LYS A 108 -6.35 -17.25 3.14
C LYS A 108 -5.47 -18.01 2.15
N THR A 109 -5.18 -17.39 1.00
CA THR A 109 -4.35 -18.01 -0.05
C THR A 109 -2.91 -18.22 0.39
N LEU A 110 -2.37 -17.37 1.27
CA LEU A 110 -1.06 -17.61 1.86
C LEU A 110 -1.11 -18.81 2.81
N TYR A 111 -2.06 -18.89 3.72
CA TYR A 111 -2.01 -19.97 4.72
C TYR A 111 -2.51 -21.33 4.22
N GLN A 112 -3.15 -21.37 3.05
CA GLN A 112 -3.56 -22.60 2.37
C GLN A 112 -2.40 -23.59 2.26
N ARG A 113 -2.67 -24.85 2.61
CA ARG A 113 -1.69 -25.94 2.51
C ARG A 113 -1.56 -26.38 1.06
N VAL A 114 -0.31 -26.51 0.61
CA VAL A 114 0.01 -27.04 -0.72
C VAL A 114 0.49 -28.48 -0.58
N GLU A 115 0.05 -29.36 -1.47
CA GLU A 115 0.49 -30.76 -1.47
C GLU A 115 2.01 -30.85 -1.65
N GLY A 116 2.68 -31.64 -0.80
CA GLY A 116 4.13 -31.78 -0.79
C GLY A 116 4.91 -30.60 -0.18
N GLU A 117 4.24 -29.56 0.31
CA GLU A 117 4.87 -28.40 0.94
C GLU A 117 5.49 -28.74 2.30
N THR A 118 6.76 -28.36 2.50
CA THR A 118 7.45 -28.55 3.78
C THR A 118 7.18 -27.39 4.75
N GLN A 119 7.46 -27.60 6.05
CA GLN A 119 7.43 -26.50 7.03
C GLN A 119 8.42 -25.38 6.67
N GLN A 120 9.55 -25.73 6.05
CA GLN A 120 10.53 -24.76 5.59
C GLN A 120 9.98 -23.90 4.45
N ASP A 121 9.26 -24.48 3.50
CA ASP A 121 8.62 -23.74 2.39
C ASP A 121 7.59 -22.75 2.93
N ARG A 122 6.77 -23.18 3.90
CA ARG A 122 5.80 -22.32 4.60
C ARG A 122 6.48 -21.13 5.28
N MET A 123 7.54 -21.37 6.05
CA MET A 123 8.31 -20.30 6.67
C MET A 123 8.94 -19.36 5.63
N THR A 124 9.49 -19.92 4.55
CA THR A 124 10.16 -19.17 3.48
C THR A 124 9.23 -18.17 2.80
N ARG A 125 8.00 -18.58 2.49
CA ARG A 125 7.00 -17.66 1.89
C ARG A 125 6.19 -16.87 2.92
N GLY A 126 6.42 -17.07 4.22
CA GLY A 126 5.78 -16.25 5.26
C GLY A 126 4.46 -16.78 5.85
N ALA A 127 4.10 -18.04 5.56
CA ALA A 127 2.95 -18.73 6.15
C ALA A 127 3.32 -19.35 7.51
N TYR A 128 3.62 -18.50 8.49
CA TYR A 128 3.95 -18.91 9.87
C TYR A 128 3.25 -18.04 10.92
N VAL A 129 3.24 -18.49 12.18
CA VAL A 129 2.73 -17.73 13.34
C VAL A 129 3.86 -17.17 14.20
N GLY A 130 3.62 -16.06 14.91
CA GLY A 130 4.61 -15.44 15.77
C GLY A 130 5.88 -15.00 15.03
N LYS A 131 7.06 -15.17 15.64
CA LYS A 131 8.33 -14.64 15.10
C LYS A 131 9.30 -15.73 14.67
N LEU A 132 9.84 -15.61 13.46
CA LEU A 132 10.90 -16.50 13.00
C LEU A 132 12.21 -16.28 13.77
N ARG A 133 12.94 -17.36 13.99
CA ARG A 133 14.27 -17.38 14.63
C ARG A 133 15.13 -18.51 14.06
N PRO A 134 16.46 -18.39 14.12
CA PRO A 134 17.36 -19.47 13.70
C PRO A 134 17.01 -20.79 14.41
N GLY A 135 16.95 -21.89 13.66
CA GLY A 135 16.64 -23.22 14.18
C GLY A 135 15.15 -23.56 14.31
N ARG A 136 14.22 -22.66 13.95
CA ARG A 136 12.79 -22.96 13.91
C ARG A 136 12.49 -24.03 12.86
N VAL A 137 11.65 -25.00 13.21
CA VAL A 137 11.27 -26.13 12.33
C VAL A 137 9.76 -26.28 12.10
N ILE A 138 8.93 -25.58 12.88
CA ILE A 138 7.47 -25.60 12.78
C ILE A 138 6.97 -24.20 12.44
N ALA A 139 6.19 -24.08 11.35
CA ALA A 139 5.61 -22.81 10.90
C ALA A 139 4.29 -22.49 11.63
N ASP A 140 3.49 -23.52 11.89
CA ASP A 140 2.11 -23.38 12.40
C ASP A 140 2.02 -23.18 13.93
N GLU A 141 3.14 -23.23 14.65
CA GLU A 141 3.23 -23.03 16.11
C GLU A 141 4.44 -22.16 16.46
N ASP A 142 4.27 -21.20 17.38
CA ASP A 142 5.38 -20.49 18.02
C ASP A 142 5.61 -21.05 19.42
N ASP A 143 6.70 -21.80 19.60
CA ASP A 143 7.08 -22.49 20.83
C ASP A 143 7.45 -21.55 21.99
N ILE A 144 7.62 -20.24 21.75
CA ILE A 144 7.80 -19.26 22.85
C ILE A 144 6.45 -18.78 23.39
N THR A 145 5.52 -18.43 22.50
CA THR A 145 4.23 -17.84 22.90
C THR A 145 3.14 -18.89 23.10
N GLY A 146 3.34 -20.10 22.58
CA GLY A 146 2.33 -21.15 22.50
C GLY A 146 1.24 -20.86 21.46
N GLU A 147 1.41 -19.82 20.63
CA GLU A 147 0.42 -19.47 19.61
C GLU A 147 0.42 -20.50 18.48
N THR A 148 -0.78 -20.96 18.09
CA THR A 148 -0.97 -21.95 17.03
C THR A 148 -1.94 -21.45 15.97
N ILE A 149 -1.71 -21.84 14.73
CA ILE A 149 -2.64 -21.56 13.62
C ILE A 149 -3.77 -22.58 13.66
N GLN A 150 -4.99 -22.08 13.61
CA GLN A 150 -6.20 -22.88 13.52
C GLN A 150 -6.69 -22.90 12.07
N PHE A 151 -7.17 -24.07 11.65
CA PHE A 151 -7.77 -24.27 10.33
C PHE A 151 -9.19 -24.81 10.49
N ASP A 152 -10.09 -24.42 9.60
CA ASP A 152 -11.46 -24.93 9.57
C ASP A 152 -11.53 -26.31 8.88
N SER A 153 -12.74 -26.87 8.78
CA SER A 153 -12.97 -28.17 8.13
C SER A 153 -12.62 -28.19 6.64
N ASN A 154 -12.50 -27.02 6.00
CA ASN A 154 -12.14 -26.87 4.59
C ASN A 154 -10.64 -26.61 4.41
N GLY A 155 -9.87 -26.54 5.51
CA GLY A 155 -8.46 -26.22 5.50
C GLY A 155 -8.15 -24.74 5.28
N GLU A 156 -9.14 -23.85 5.42
CA GLU A 156 -8.90 -22.41 5.43
C GLU A 156 -8.40 -21.96 6.82
N VAL A 157 -7.54 -20.95 6.84
CA VAL A 157 -7.08 -20.36 8.10
C VAL A 157 -8.24 -19.69 8.83
N VAL A 158 -8.44 -20.05 10.09
CA VAL A 158 -9.44 -19.42 10.94
C VAL A 158 -8.93 -18.04 11.34
N GLN A 159 -9.71 -17.02 11.00
CA GLN A 159 -9.43 -15.66 11.42
C GLN A 159 -9.85 -15.49 12.89
N PRO A 160 -9.02 -14.84 13.74
CA PRO A 160 -9.48 -14.46 15.06
C PRO A 160 -10.66 -13.49 14.95
N SER A 161 -11.64 -13.64 15.86
CA SER A 161 -12.71 -12.66 16.01
C SER A 161 -12.10 -11.29 16.34
N ARG A 162 -12.59 -10.25 15.68
CA ARG A 162 -12.08 -8.88 15.82
C ARG A 162 -13.18 -7.88 15.49
N ASP A 163 -13.04 -6.68 16.05
CA ASP A 163 -13.81 -5.52 15.61
C ASP A 163 -13.41 -5.09 14.20
N ALA A 164 -14.25 -4.25 13.57
CA ALA A 164 -14.00 -3.73 12.24
C ALA A 164 -12.61 -3.07 12.15
N THR A 165 -11.78 -3.58 11.24
CA THR A 165 -10.37 -3.17 11.09
C THR A 165 -10.28 -1.82 10.38
N LEU A 166 -9.38 -0.95 10.84
CA LEU A 166 -9.04 0.29 10.13
C LEU A 166 -8.30 -0.02 8.84
N VAL A 167 -8.86 0.41 7.71
CA VAL A 167 -8.36 0.09 6.37
C VAL A 167 -8.14 1.35 5.56
N ARG A 168 -7.04 1.39 4.80
CA ARG A 168 -6.75 2.40 3.78
C ARG A 168 -6.49 1.71 2.46
N ILE A 169 -7.25 2.02 1.43
CA ILE A 169 -6.85 1.67 0.06
C ILE A 169 -5.96 2.80 -0.46
N HIS A 170 -4.72 2.53 -0.81
CA HIS A 170 -3.78 3.51 -1.33
C HIS A 170 -3.49 3.20 -2.80
N SER A 171 -3.61 4.20 -3.68
CA SER A 171 -3.11 4.07 -5.05
C SER A 171 -1.72 4.68 -5.08
N GLU A 172 -0.73 3.91 -5.52
CA GLU A 172 0.68 4.30 -5.65
C GLU A 172 0.82 5.72 -6.23
N CYS A 173 1.61 6.52 -5.54
CA CYS A 173 2.01 7.86 -5.94
C CYS A 173 3.48 8.09 -5.60
N TYR A 174 4.38 7.61 -6.46
CA TYR A 174 5.82 7.69 -6.29
C TYR A 174 6.31 9.10 -5.97
N THR A 175 5.78 10.11 -6.66
CA THR A 175 6.18 11.50 -6.44
C THR A 175 5.78 12.03 -5.07
N GLY A 176 4.59 11.68 -4.58
CA GLY A 176 4.13 12.10 -3.25
C GLY A 176 4.80 11.33 -2.11
N GLU A 177 4.93 10.02 -2.27
CA GLU A 177 5.40 9.10 -1.22
C GLU A 177 6.93 9.09 -1.09
N THR A 178 7.65 9.12 -2.22
CA THR A 178 9.11 8.91 -2.24
C THR A 178 9.88 10.19 -2.55
N ALA A 179 9.32 11.08 -3.37
CA ALA A 179 10.00 12.29 -3.81
C ALA A 179 9.52 13.57 -3.10
N TRP A 180 8.77 13.44 -2.00
CA TRP A 180 8.28 14.54 -1.16
C TRP A 180 7.56 15.64 -1.95
N SER A 181 6.81 15.26 -2.99
CA SER A 181 6.19 16.22 -3.90
C SER A 181 5.11 17.04 -3.19
N ALA A 182 5.24 18.36 -3.29
CA ALA A 182 4.19 19.30 -2.88
C ALA A 182 3.11 19.54 -3.94
N ARG A 183 2.98 18.65 -4.96
CA ARG A 183 1.91 18.73 -5.96
C ARG A 183 0.64 17.99 -5.56
N CYS A 184 0.73 17.10 -4.59
CA CYS A 184 -0.40 16.30 -4.11
C CYS A 184 -0.23 15.97 -2.62
N ASP A 185 -1.33 15.56 -1.98
CA ASP A 185 -1.34 15.14 -0.57
C ASP A 185 -1.12 13.62 -0.39
N CYS A 186 -0.72 12.88 -1.44
CA CYS A 186 -0.66 11.42 -1.37
C CYS A 186 0.34 10.90 -0.33
N GLY A 187 1.54 11.50 -0.24
CA GLY A 187 2.54 11.13 0.75
C GLY A 187 2.03 11.35 2.17
N GLU A 188 1.50 12.54 2.44
CA GLU A 188 0.87 12.88 3.72
C GLU A 188 -0.26 11.90 4.11
N GLN A 189 -1.12 11.53 3.16
CA GLN A 189 -2.18 10.54 3.40
C GLN A 189 -1.64 9.12 3.62
N PHE A 190 -0.49 8.76 3.03
CA PHE A 190 0.14 7.46 3.28
C PHE A 190 0.71 7.41 4.70
N ASP A 191 1.47 8.44 5.08
CA ASP A 191 2.11 8.56 6.38
C ASP A 191 1.07 8.62 7.51
N GLU A 192 0.01 9.42 7.37
CA GLU A 192 -1.04 9.52 8.38
C GLU A 192 -1.81 8.20 8.56
N ALA A 193 -2.07 7.45 7.48
CA ALA A 193 -2.68 6.13 7.58
C ALA A 193 -1.76 5.17 8.34
N GLY A 194 -0.46 5.19 8.05
CA GLY A 194 0.52 4.38 8.76
C GLY A 194 0.64 4.76 10.24
N ARG A 195 0.63 6.05 10.57
CA ARG A 195 0.66 6.54 11.95
C ARG A 195 -0.56 6.07 12.74
N LEU A 196 -1.77 6.26 12.22
CA LEU A 196 -3.02 5.85 12.88
C LEU A 196 -3.05 4.33 13.17
N MET A 197 -2.67 3.51 12.19
CA MET A 197 -2.63 2.05 12.35
C MET A 197 -1.46 1.60 13.24
N GLY A 198 -0.35 2.33 13.22
CA GLY A 198 0.79 2.11 14.10
C GLY A 198 0.44 2.35 15.55
N GLU A 199 -0.27 3.43 15.87
CA GLU A 199 -0.74 3.77 17.22
C GLU A 199 -1.76 2.77 17.76
N ASP A 200 -2.69 2.30 16.93
CA ASP A 200 -3.68 1.28 17.31
C ASP A 200 -3.06 -0.13 17.42
N GLY A 201 -1.90 -0.35 16.80
CA GLY A 201 -1.26 -1.67 16.72
C GLY A 201 -1.94 -2.62 15.74
N ALA A 202 -2.96 -2.16 15.03
CA ALA A 202 -3.77 -2.94 14.10
C ALA A 202 -4.24 -2.09 12.91
N GLY A 203 -4.31 -2.72 11.73
CA GLY A 203 -4.80 -2.05 10.53
C GLY A 203 -4.28 -2.65 9.24
N CYS A 204 -4.80 -2.19 8.12
CA CYS A 204 -4.35 -2.62 6.80
C CYS A 204 -4.34 -1.48 5.77
N ILE A 205 -3.20 -1.25 5.13
CA ILE A 205 -3.10 -0.45 3.92
C ILE A 205 -3.01 -1.39 2.71
N VAL A 206 -4.05 -1.43 1.88
CA VAL A 206 -3.98 -2.09 0.58
C VAL A 206 -3.35 -1.12 -0.41
N TYR A 207 -2.11 -1.39 -0.79
CA TYR A 207 -1.32 -0.56 -1.69
C TYR A 207 -1.39 -1.09 -3.13
N LEU A 208 -2.17 -0.39 -3.95
CA LEU A 208 -2.38 -0.72 -5.34
C LEU A 208 -1.37 0.00 -6.23
N ARG A 209 -0.58 -0.75 -7.00
CA ARG A 209 0.41 -0.21 -7.95
C ARG A 209 -0.20 0.33 -9.25
N GLN A 210 -1.09 1.30 -9.08
CA GLN A 210 -1.87 1.95 -10.12
C GLN A 210 -1.50 3.44 -10.21
N GLU A 211 -0.20 3.71 -10.37
CA GLU A 211 0.35 5.06 -10.53
C GLU A 211 -0.39 5.90 -11.58
N GLY A 212 -0.50 7.20 -11.31
CA GLY A 212 -1.10 8.17 -12.23
C GLY A 212 -2.59 7.95 -12.48
N ARG A 213 -3.32 7.28 -11.58
CA ARG A 213 -4.71 6.83 -11.82
C ARG A 213 -4.79 5.76 -12.93
N GLY A 214 -3.78 4.91 -13.02
CA GLY A 214 -3.70 3.81 -13.98
C GLY A 214 -2.93 4.12 -15.27
N ILE A 215 -2.58 5.38 -15.54
CA ILE A 215 -1.82 5.75 -16.76
C ILE A 215 -0.31 5.52 -16.61
N GLY A 216 0.19 5.34 -15.39
CA GLY A 216 1.60 5.13 -15.09
C GLY A 216 2.41 6.42 -14.87
N LEU A 217 3.63 6.26 -14.36
CA LEU A 217 4.49 7.37 -13.93
C LEU A 217 4.92 8.27 -15.09
N GLY A 218 5.36 7.69 -16.21
CA GLY A 218 5.84 8.46 -17.36
C GLY A 218 4.79 9.41 -17.91
N GLU A 219 3.55 8.94 -18.04
CA GLU A 219 2.42 9.74 -18.50
C GLU A 219 1.99 10.80 -17.48
N LYS A 220 2.05 10.48 -16.18
CA LYS A 220 1.85 11.46 -15.11
C LYS A 220 2.87 12.60 -15.17
N LEU A 221 4.14 12.31 -15.43
CA LEU A 221 5.18 13.34 -15.55
C LEU A 221 4.97 14.22 -16.80
N LYS A 222 4.52 13.65 -17.92
CA LYS A 222 4.10 14.44 -19.09
C LYS A 222 2.93 15.36 -18.76
N ALA A 223 1.93 14.87 -18.02
CA ALA A 223 0.80 15.68 -17.59
C ALA A 223 1.23 16.83 -16.67
N TYR A 224 2.23 16.62 -15.81
CA TYR A 224 2.85 17.69 -15.01
C TYR A 224 3.53 18.74 -15.87
N ASN A 225 4.30 18.35 -16.89
CA ASN A 225 4.92 19.32 -17.80
C ASN A 225 3.87 20.17 -18.53
N LEU A 226 2.74 19.58 -18.96
CA LEU A 226 1.65 20.34 -19.57
C LEU A 226 0.99 21.31 -18.59
N GLN A 227 0.88 20.93 -17.32
CA GLN A 227 0.37 21.82 -16.28
C GLN A 227 1.30 23.00 -16.02
N ASP A 228 2.61 22.76 -16.00
CA ASP A 228 3.62 23.80 -15.84
C ASP A 228 3.66 24.75 -17.06
N LEU A 229 3.23 24.27 -18.24
CA LEU A 229 2.99 25.09 -19.43
C LEU A 229 1.65 25.83 -19.43
N GLY A 230 0.83 25.67 -18.38
CA GLY A 230 -0.40 26.43 -18.16
C GLY A 230 -1.70 25.67 -18.46
N ALA A 231 -1.66 24.38 -18.82
CA ALA A 231 -2.86 23.57 -18.97
C ALA A 231 -3.46 23.23 -17.59
N ASP A 232 -4.79 23.24 -17.45
CA ASP A 232 -5.40 22.68 -16.24
C ASP A 232 -5.30 21.14 -16.22
N THR A 233 -5.59 20.51 -15.08
CA THR A 233 -5.49 19.05 -14.93
C THR A 233 -6.38 18.27 -15.91
N VAL A 234 -7.54 18.82 -16.29
CA VAL A 234 -8.45 18.16 -17.23
C VAL A 234 -7.91 18.31 -18.65
N GLN A 235 -7.46 19.52 -19.01
CA GLN A 235 -6.83 19.82 -20.31
C GLN A 235 -5.59 18.96 -20.54
N ALA A 236 -4.71 18.84 -19.54
CA ALA A 236 -3.50 18.02 -19.64
C ALA A 236 -3.83 16.54 -19.93
N ASN A 237 -4.85 15.98 -19.28
CA ASN A 237 -5.29 14.61 -19.54
C ASN A 237 -5.93 14.46 -20.93
N LEU A 238 -6.76 15.42 -21.36
CA LEU A 238 -7.35 15.45 -22.71
C LEU A 238 -6.28 15.51 -23.80
N MET A 239 -5.25 16.36 -23.64
CA MET A 239 -4.13 16.49 -24.57
C MET A 239 -3.36 15.18 -24.72
N LEU A 240 -3.21 14.43 -23.63
CA LEU A 240 -2.56 13.12 -23.61
C LEU A 240 -3.51 11.95 -23.93
N ARG A 241 -4.79 12.23 -24.17
CA ARG A 241 -5.86 11.24 -24.45
C ARG A 241 -6.06 10.22 -23.33
N HIS A 242 -5.84 10.64 -22.09
CA HIS A 242 -5.99 9.82 -20.90
C HIS A 242 -7.42 9.83 -20.37
N PRO A 243 -7.93 8.70 -19.84
CA PRO A 243 -9.18 8.68 -19.10
C PRO A 243 -9.06 9.51 -17.81
N ALA A 244 -10.17 10.06 -17.32
CA ALA A 244 -10.18 10.84 -16.08
C ALA A 244 -9.80 10.00 -14.84
N ASP A 245 -10.13 8.71 -14.87
CA ASP A 245 -9.74 7.71 -13.89
C ASP A 245 -9.78 6.32 -14.52
N GLY A 246 -8.62 5.65 -14.64
CA GLY A 246 -8.52 4.29 -15.17
C GLY A 246 -8.42 3.21 -14.08
N ARG A 247 -8.65 3.58 -12.81
CA ARG A 247 -8.45 2.66 -11.68
C ARG A 247 -9.63 1.70 -11.51
N SER A 248 -9.31 0.49 -11.08
CA SER A 248 -10.28 -0.49 -10.60
C SER A 248 -9.98 -0.85 -9.16
N PHE A 249 -10.99 -0.73 -8.29
CA PHE A 249 -10.90 -1.06 -6.87
C PHE A 249 -11.35 -2.49 -6.56
N GLY A 250 -11.86 -3.25 -7.53
CA GLY A 250 -12.22 -4.65 -7.32
C GLY A 250 -11.03 -5.50 -6.85
N LEU A 251 -9.80 -5.12 -7.25
CA LEU A 251 -8.58 -5.76 -6.76
C LEU A 251 -8.36 -5.52 -5.26
N ALA A 252 -8.67 -4.31 -4.76
CA ALA A 252 -8.62 -4.03 -3.33
C ALA A 252 -9.67 -4.84 -2.56
N THR A 253 -10.90 -4.93 -3.07
CA THR A 253 -11.95 -5.78 -2.48
C THR A 253 -11.49 -7.24 -2.40
N ALA A 254 -10.91 -7.79 -3.48
CA ALA A 254 -10.40 -9.16 -3.50
C ALA A 254 -9.27 -9.39 -2.48
N ILE A 255 -8.31 -8.45 -2.35
CA ILE A 255 -7.25 -8.53 -1.35
C ILE A 255 -7.82 -8.50 0.08
N LEU A 256 -8.81 -7.64 0.36
CA LEU A 256 -9.44 -7.57 1.68
C LEU A 256 -10.15 -8.89 2.04
N LEU A 257 -10.87 -9.50 1.09
CA LEU A 257 -11.53 -10.79 1.29
C LEU A 257 -10.52 -11.91 1.56
N ASP A 258 -9.40 -11.92 0.83
CA ASP A 258 -8.33 -12.88 1.07
C ASP A 258 -7.69 -12.69 2.46
N LEU A 259 -7.57 -11.45 2.95
CA LEU A 259 -7.15 -11.14 4.32
C LEU A 259 -8.23 -11.43 5.40
N GLY A 260 -9.42 -11.88 5.00
CA GLY A 260 -10.56 -12.13 5.88
C GLY A 260 -11.23 -10.85 6.43
N LEU A 261 -11.01 -9.70 5.78
CA LEU A 261 -11.55 -8.40 6.18
C LEU A 261 -12.88 -8.12 5.47
N THR A 262 -13.98 -8.57 6.09
CA THR A 262 -15.35 -8.40 5.55
C THR A 262 -16.07 -7.19 6.14
N GLU A 263 -15.74 -6.74 7.35
CA GLU A 263 -16.24 -5.48 7.94
C GLU A 263 -15.07 -4.55 8.27
N ILE A 264 -15.09 -3.32 7.75
CA ILE A 264 -13.96 -2.39 7.83
C ILE A 264 -14.38 -0.96 8.19
N LYS A 265 -13.45 -0.23 8.81
CA LYS A 265 -13.48 1.23 8.94
C LYS A 265 -12.58 1.83 7.86
N LEU A 266 -13.14 2.55 6.90
CA LEU A 266 -12.39 2.99 5.70
C LEU A 266 -11.87 4.42 5.83
N LEU A 267 -10.55 4.59 5.77
CA LEU A 267 -9.86 5.89 5.68
C LEU A 267 -9.98 6.51 4.29
N THR A 268 -11.03 7.31 4.07
CA THR A 268 -11.30 7.96 2.78
C THR A 268 -12.11 9.26 2.89
N ASN A 269 -11.82 10.18 1.98
CA ASN A 269 -12.68 11.33 1.69
C ASN A 269 -13.47 11.17 0.40
N ASN A 270 -13.17 10.15 -0.40
CA ASN A 270 -13.87 9.88 -1.65
C ASN A 270 -15.06 8.95 -1.36
N PRO A 271 -16.32 9.40 -1.55
CA PRO A 271 -17.50 8.56 -1.36
C PRO A 271 -17.62 7.45 -2.42
N ASP A 272 -17.22 7.70 -3.66
CA ASP A 272 -17.24 6.67 -4.73
C ASP A 272 -16.33 5.49 -4.37
N LYS A 273 -15.25 5.78 -3.64
CA LYS A 273 -14.33 4.76 -3.16
C LYS A 273 -14.95 3.84 -2.10
N ILE A 274 -15.91 4.33 -1.32
CA ILE A 274 -16.67 3.51 -0.38
C ILE A 274 -17.47 2.47 -1.17
N VAL A 275 -18.26 2.94 -2.15
CA VAL A 275 -19.08 2.07 -3.01
C VAL A 275 -18.21 1.07 -3.77
N ALA A 276 -17.09 1.52 -4.33
CA ALA A 276 -16.21 0.66 -5.12
C ALA A 276 -15.51 -0.41 -4.28
N VAL A 277 -15.13 -0.11 -3.04
CA VAL A 277 -14.51 -1.09 -2.12
C VAL A 277 -15.52 -2.09 -1.59
N GLU A 278 -16.76 -1.65 -1.31
CA GLU A 278 -17.81 -2.58 -0.90
C GLU A 278 -18.05 -3.66 -1.97
N GLY A 279 -17.89 -3.28 -3.25
CA GLY A 279 -18.15 -4.14 -4.38
C GLY A 279 -19.64 -4.19 -4.72
N LYS A 280 -19.95 -4.84 -5.85
CA LYS A 280 -21.33 -4.90 -6.37
C LYS A 280 -22.29 -5.57 -5.39
N GLU A 281 -21.85 -6.69 -4.81
CA GLU A 281 -22.64 -7.51 -3.89
C GLU A 281 -22.31 -7.22 -2.41
N ARG A 282 -21.63 -6.10 -2.11
CA ARG A 282 -21.19 -5.73 -0.76
C ARG A 282 -20.38 -6.83 -0.07
N GLN A 283 -19.46 -7.45 -0.81
CA GLN A 283 -18.60 -8.50 -0.29
C GLN A 283 -17.74 -8.00 0.88
N VAL A 284 -17.40 -6.70 0.87
CA VAL A 284 -16.82 -5.98 2.00
C VAL A 284 -17.83 -4.93 2.44
N LYS A 285 -18.05 -4.78 3.75
CA LYS A 285 -18.95 -3.78 4.32
C LYS A 285 -18.14 -2.70 5.01
N VAL A 286 -18.32 -1.46 4.55
CA VAL A 286 -17.73 -0.30 5.21
C VAL A 286 -18.69 0.13 6.31
N VAL A 287 -18.37 -0.17 7.57
CA VAL A 287 -19.24 0.17 8.71
C VAL A 287 -19.07 1.63 9.13
N GLU A 288 -17.85 2.15 8.99
CA GLU A 288 -17.51 3.53 9.33
C GLU A 288 -16.55 4.11 8.29
N ARG A 289 -16.71 5.40 7.98
CA ARG A 289 -15.77 6.21 7.22
C ARG A 289 -14.95 7.02 8.20
N VAL A 290 -13.63 6.93 8.09
CA VAL A 290 -12.70 7.76 8.86
C VAL A 290 -12.16 8.85 7.92
N PRO A 291 -12.45 10.15 8.16
CA PRO A 291 -11.97 11.23 7.31
C PRO A 291 -10.45 11.36 7.31
N MET A 292 -9.88 11.75 6.18
CA MET A 292 -8.46 12.07 6.05
C MET A 292 -8.28 13.56 5.84
N ILE A 293 -8.32 14.33 6.93
CA ILE A 293 -8.20 15.78 6.88
C ILE A 293 -6.73 16.13 6.64
N PRO A 294 -6.39 16.95 5.62
CA PRO A 294 -5.03 17.42 5.42
C PRO A 294 -4.44 18.01 6.70
N LEU A 295 -3.20 17.66 7.02
CA LEU A 295 -2.53 18.10 8.25
C LEU A 295 -2.50 19.63 8.34
N ALA A 296 -2.25 20.29 7.21
CA ALA A 296 -2.21 21.75 7.10
C ALA A 296 -3.55 22.44 7.43
N TRP A 297 -4.67 21.72 7.43
CA TRP A 297 -6.00 22.23 7.76
C TRP A 297 -6.39 21.98 9.22
N ARG A 298 -5.59 21.21 9.95
CA ARG A 298 -5.74 21.02 11.40
C ARG A 298 -5.08 22.19 12.11
N GLU A 299 -5.54 22.52 13.32
CA GLU A 299 -4.98 23.60 14.16
C GLU A 299 -3.54 23.32 14.66
N GLN A 300 -2.83 22.37 14.05
CA GLN A 300 -1.55 21.83 14.52
C GLN A 300 -0.42 22.15 13.53
N GLU A 301 0.81 22.21 14.03
CA GLU A 301 1.99 22.38 13.19
C GLU A 301 2.23 21.15 12.30
N GLY A 302 2.52 21.38 11.02
CA GLY A 302 2.83 20.34 10.04
C GLY A 302 2.02 20.45 8.74
N GLY A 303 2.21 19.46 7.88
CA GLY A 303 1.52 19.32 6.60
C GLY A 303 2.10 20.09 5.44
N ILE A 304 1.70 19.70 4.23
CA ILE A 304 2.16 20.32 2.99
C ILE A 304 1.36 21.60 2.73
N LYS A 305 2.06 22.75 2.69
CA LYS A 305 1.48 24.05 2.34
C LYS A 305 2.07 24.53 1.01
N SER A 306 1.31 24.44 -0.06
CA SER A 306 1.71 24.90 -1.39
C SER A 306 0.48 25.27 -2.23
N LYS A 307 0.67 26.18 -3.20
CA LYS A 307 -0.41 26.56 -4.13
C LYS A 307 -0.87 25.37 -4.97
N GLU A 308 0.06 24.47 -5.28
CA GLU A 308 -0.18 23.27 -6.08
C GLU A 308 -1.07 22.27 -5.32
N VAL A 309 -0.80 22.00 -4.05
CA VAL A 309 -1.66 21.14 -3.20
C VAL A 309 -3.03 21.77 -3.01
N ASP A 310 -3.10 23.08 -2.78
CA ASP A 310 -4.39 23.77 -2.63
C ASP A 310 -5.25 23.67 -3.89
N GLY A 311 -4.66 23.90 -5.06
CA GLY A 311 -5.35 23.73 -6.35
C GLY A 311 -5.81 22.29 -6.59
N TYR A 312 -5.00 21.32 -6.20
CA TYR A 312 -5.32 19.90 -6.29
C TYR A 312 -6.46 19.49 -5.34
N LEU A 313 -6.42 19.90 -4.08
CA LEU A 313 -7.48 19.66 -3.08
C LEU A 313 -8.79 20.33 -3.49
N ARG A 314 -8.72 21.56 -4.00
CA ARG A 314 -9.88 22.26 -4.58
C ARG A 314 -10.52 21.46 -5.69
N THR A 315 -9.73 20.92 -6.62
CA THR A 315 -10.23 20.08 -7.72
C THR A 315 -10.93 18.82 -7.20
N LYS A 316 -10.37 18.16 -6.17
CA LYS A 316 -11.01 16.99 -5.54
C LYS A 316 -12.38 17.32 -4.94
N ILE A 317 -12.53 18.48 -4.30
CA ILE A 317 -13.77 18.91 -3.66
C ILE A 317 -14.79 19.37 -4.72
N GLU A 318 -14.43 20.36 -5.52
CA GLU A 318 -15.36 21.05 -6.42
C GLU A 318 -15.74 20.20 -7.64
N ARG A 319 -14.83 19.36 -8.14
CA ARG A 319 -15.05 18.60 -9.39
C ARG A 319 -15.20 17.09 -9.18
N MET A 320 -14.73 16.54 -8.06
CA MET A 320 -14.73 15.09 -7.80
C MET A 320 -15.50 14.70 -6.53
N GLY A 321 -16.30 15.61 -5.97
CA GLY A 321 -17.25 15.30 -4.88
C GLY A 321 -16.63 14.78 -3.58
N HIS A 322 -15.35 15.08 -3.30
CA HIS A 322 -14.72 14.60 -2.06
C HIS A 322 -15.33 15.28 -0.82
N LEU A 323 -15.60 14.48 0.21
CA LEU A 323 -16.21 14.86 1.49
C LEU A 323 -15.19 15.54 2.43
N LEU A 324 -14.67 16.68 2.01
CA LEU A 324 -13.81 17.56 2.79
C LEU A 324 -14.50 18.91 2.97
N SER A 325 -14.74 19.31 4.22
CA SER A 325 -15.24 20.65 4.58
C SER A 325 -14.07 21.57 4.94
N LYS A 326 -14.03 22.74 4.28
CA LYS A 326 -13.02 23.83 4.27
C LYS A 326 -12.46 24.25 5.66
N PRO A 327 -11.28 24.91 5.70
CA PRO A 327 -11.18 26.34 5.38
C PRO A 327 -10.27 26.63 4.17
N LEU A 328 -10.77 26.50 2.93
CA LEU A 328 -10.12 27.16 1.79
C LEU A 328 -10.53 28.64 1.81
N ASN A 329 -9.74 29.50 2.46
CA ASN A 329 -9.72 30.92 2.13
C ASN A 329 -8.89 31.06 0.84
N ILE A 330 -9.53 31.47 -0.25
CA ILE A 330 -8.88 31.76 -1.54
C ILE A 330 -8.17 33.11 -1.42
#